data_AF-A0A9D7EJH5-F1
#
_entry.id   AF-A0A9D7EJH5-F1
#
_cell.length_a   1.000
_cell.length_b   1.000
_cell.length_c   1.000
_cell.angle_alpha   90.00
_cell.angle_beta   90.00
_cell.angle_gamma   90.00
#
_symmetry.space_group_name_H-M   'P 1'
#
loop_
_entity.id
_entity.type
_entity.pdbx_description
1 polymer ?
#
loop_
_entity_poly.entity_id
_entity_poly.type
_entity_poly.pdbx_seq_one_letter_code
_entity_poly.pdbx_strand_id
1 'polypeptide(L)'
;MNRLQFEAKLSTFRSLSTLPAVMAEVLRICDDPDASLAELGEVIIRDVALSTRILKIVNSPFYGRAQQVSSVRNAVMTLGASKVKALALSLSLYDLSNKIGTRIDLKDFWRHSLNVACVAELIANRVAPNLAEEAFICGSIHDIGILVLDSFYPREYGKVLQSVASGEDMVNIEKQILEIDHAAAGEMLGRIWNFPDRYCVAMASHHDIFSRNDNTAENRLPQIVNLADKLATFTIESNAAQRHSVLSNREVLANNLGLSGTDLKEIEYSALSRLLETSQYLDVDVGTTAELLQQATNQLYSLYSYTEQLYRELMQTKEQLDEEKLQRVALESLQAIVATFSHYLNNAVASISGRTQLLEMSMNNGQVDDPDGVLAKSLAVYEKNAEQITSVIDKLKKVTVFKTAIYHDNTKIIDFEKEARLSSIALEEAAISKVSTPTD
;
A
#
# COMPACT_ATOMS: atom_id res chain seq x y z
N MET A 1 10.99 -14.51 23.44
CA MET A 1 12.14 -14.84 22.60
C MET A 1 12.87 -13.55 22.24
N ASN A 2 14.11 -13.39 22.70
CA ASN A 2 14.81 -12.11 22.51
C ASN A 2 15.35 -11.93 21.07
N ARG A 3 15.56 -10.67 20.65
CA ARG A 3 16.08 -10.26 19.33
C ARG A 3 17.29 -11.11 18.85
N LEU A 4 18.21 -11.41 19.76
CA LEU A 4 19.42 -12.20 19.50
C LEU A 4 19.12 -13.66 19.12
N GLN A 5 18.11 -14.28 19.75
CA GLN A 5 17.69 -15.65 19.41
C GLN A 5 17.09 -15.73 18.00
N PHE A 6 16.32 -14.70 17.60
CA PHE A 6 15.75 -14.63 16.26
C PHE A 6 16.85 -14.45 15.20
N GLU A 7 17.77 -13.50 15.42
CA GLU A 7 18.90 -13.26 14.53
C GLU A 7 19.80 -14.49 14.35
N ALA A 8 20.08 -15.21 15.45
CA ALA A 8 20.81 -16.47 15.40
C ALA A 8 20.07 -17.52 14.55
N LYS A 9 18.75 -17.68 14.73
CA LYS A 9 17.95 -18.60 13.92
C LYS A 9 17.93 -18.20 12.44
N LEU A 10 17.79 -16.90 12.16
CA LEU A 10 17.77 -16.34 10.81
C LEU A 10 19.07 -16.63 10.05
N SER A 11 20.22 -16.44 10.71
CA SER A 11 21.53 -16.74 10.12
C SER A 11 21.73 -18.21 9.75
N THR A 12 21.01 -19.14 10.39
CA THR A 12 21.14 -20.59 10.15
C THR A 12 20.17 -21.15 9.11
N PHE A 13 19.15 -20.38 8.72
CA PHE A 13 18.09 -20.86 7.82
C PHE A 13 18.49 -20.73 6.35
N ARG A 14 19.12 -21.77 5.81
CA ARG A 14 19.80 -21.76 4.50
C ARG A 14 18.97 -21.21 3.33
N SER A 15 17.66 -21.46 3.28
CA SER A 15 16.81 -21.00 2.16
C SER A 15 16.48 -19.51 2.21
N LEU A 16 16.65 -18.83 3.35
CA LEU A 16 16.48 -17.37 3.47
C LEU A 16 17.79 -16.64 3.77
N SER A 17 18.78 -17.32 4.36
CA SER A 17 20.04 -16.72 4.78
C SER A 17 21.00 -16.41 3.62
N THR A 18 20.70 -16.87 2.40
CA THR A 18 21.59 -16.69 1.24
C THR A 18 20.80 -16.12 0.07
N LEU A 19 21.13 -14.88 -0.30
CA LEU A 19 20.65 -14.29 -1.54
C LEU A 19 21.25 -15.08 -2.73
N PRO A 20 20.51 -15.29 -3.83
CA PRO A 20 21.08 -15.93 -5.03
C PRO A 20 22.39 -15.27 -5.45
N ALA A 21 23.40 -16.07 -5.83
CA ALA A 21 24.75 -15.58 -6.09
C ALA A 21 24.80 -14.47 -7.15
N VAL A 22 23.97 -14.59 -8.21
CA VAL A 22 23.83 -13.58 -9.26
C VAL A 22 23.32 -12.27 -8.67
N MET A 23 22.35 -12.31 -7.76
CA MET A 23 21.80 -11.11 -7.14
C MET A 23 22.79 -10.44 -6.17
N ALA A 24 23.53 -11.23 -5.38
CA ALA A 24 24.58 -10.68 -4.53
C ALA A 24 25.67 -9.96 -5.36
N GLU A 25 26.02 -10.51 -6.52
CA GLU A 25 26.97 -9.88 -7.45
C GLU A 25 26.39 -8.62 -8.12
N VAL A 26 25.10 -8.62 -8.49
CA VAL A 26 24.39 -7.42 -8.98
C VAL A 26 24.43 -6.30 -7.95
N LEU A 27 24.10 -6.58 -6.69
CA LEU A 27 24.15 -5.56 -5.62
C LEU A 27 25.56 -5.00 -5.46
N ARG A 28 26.57 -5.88 -5.41
CA ARG A 28 27.97 -5.48 -5.30
C ARG A 28 28.41 -4.56 -6.45
N ILE A 29 28.04 -4.89 -7.68
CA ILE A 29 28.37 -4.08 -8.87
C ILE A 29 27.65 -2.74 -8.84
N CYS A 30 26.36 -2.71 -8.46
CA CYS A 30 25.59 -1.47 -8.46
C CYS A 30 25.98 -0.52 -7.32
N ASP A 31 26.60 -1.01 -6.25
CA ASP A 31 27.09 -0.19 -5.13
C ASP A 31 28.57 0.22 -5.30
N ASP A 32 29.25 -0.29 -6.33
CA ASP A 32 30.63 0.07 -6.67
C ASP A 32 30.65 1.27 -7.63
N PRO A 33 31.17 2.44 -7.20
CA PRO A 33 31.17 3.67 -8.02
C PRO A 33 32.06 3.55 -9.27
N ASP A 34 32.99 2.60 -9.31
CA ASP A 34 33.91 2.39 -10.43
C ASP A 34 33.40 1.32 -11.41
N ALA A 35 32.30 0.62 -11.07
CA ALA A 35 31.80 -0.47 -11.89
C ALA A 35 31.07 0.02 -13.16
N SER A 36 31.21 -0.77 -14.23
CA SER A 36 30.64 -0.45 -15.53
C SER A 36 29.30 -1.14 -15.77
N LEU A 37 28.44 -0.52 -16.59
CA LEU A 37 27.21 -1.16 -17.09
C LEU A 37 27.48 -2.45 -17.87
N ALA A 38 28.67 -2.59 -18.45
CA ALA A 38 29.08 -3.80 -19.14
C ALA A 38 29.25 -4.97 -18.16
N GLU A 39 29.90 -4.75 -17.03
CA GLU A 39 30.06 -5.76 -15.97
C GLU A 39 28.72 -6.22 -15.41
N LEU A 40 27.79 -5.28 -15.18
CA LEU A 40 26.43 -5.63 -14.76
C LEU A 40 25.72 -6.52 -15.79
N GLY A 41 25.87 -6.20 -17.08
CA GLY A 41 25.36 -7.05 -18.17
C GLY A 41 25.94 -8.46 -18.16
N GLU A 42 27.24 -8.61 -17.93
CA GLU A 42 27.89 -9.93 -17.87
C GLU A 42 27.39 -10.79 -16.71
N VAL A 43 27.10 -10.18 -15.56
CA VAL A 43 26.52 -10.91 -14.41
C VAL A 43 25.12 -11.39 -14.71
N ILE A 44 24.28 -10.54 -15.29
CA ILE A 44 22.89 -10.88 -15.61
C ILE A 44 22.81 -12.01 -16.66
N ILE A 45 23.70 -12.01 -17.65
CA ILE A 45 23.77 -13.04 -18.69
C ILE A 45 23.95 -14.45 -18.10
N ARG A 46 24.57 -14.58 -16.92
CA ARG A 46 24.76 -15.87 -16.23
C ARG A 46 23.44 -16.48 -15.78
N ASP A 47 22.39 -15.68 -15.63
CA ASP A 47 21.04 -16.12 -15.30
C ASP A 47 20.11 -15.93 -16.52
N VAL A 48 19.78 -17.04 -17.17
CA VAL A 48 18.94 -17.06 -18.38
C VAL A 48 17.52 -16.58 -18.08
N ALA A 49 16.98 -16.89 -16.90
CA ALA A 49 15.63 -16.50 -16.52
C ALA A 49 15.57 -14.97 -16.30
N LEU A 50 16.50 -14.43 -15.51
CA LEU A 50 16.63 -13.00 -15.26
C LEU A 50 16.89 -12.23 -16.56
N SER A 51 17.80 -12.73 -17.41
CA SER A 51 18.09 -12.15 -18.73
C SER A 51 16.84 -12.06 -19.62
N THR A 52 16.04 -13.13 -19.66
CA THR A 52 14.83 -13.19 -20.47
C THR A 52 13.78 -12.21 -19.97
N ARG A 53 13.58 -12.10 -18.65
CA ARG A 53 12.65 -11.16 -18.04
C ARG A 53 13.07 -9.71 -18.28
N ILE A 54 14.36 -9.38 -18.11
CA ILE A 54 14.91 -8.03 -18.42
C ILE A 54 14.71 -7.67 -19.90
N LEU A 55 14.93 -8.61 -20.82
CA LEU A 55 14.69 -8.40 -22.25
C LEU A 55 13.20 -8.20 -22.56
N LYS A 56 12.28 -8.90 -21.89
CA LYS A 56 10.84 -8.65 -22.03
C LYS A 56 10.48 -7.24 -21.53
N ILE A 57 11.01 -6.85 -20.38
CA ILE A 57 10.77 -5.54 -19.76
C ILE A 57 11.22 -4.41 -20.70
N VAL A 58 12.46 -4.42 -21.18
CA VAL A 58 12.98 -3.30 -22.00
C VAL A 58 12.28 -3.18 -23.37
N ASN A 59 11.69 -4.27 -23.86
CA ASN A 59 10.95 -4.32 -25.13
C ASN A 59 9.46 -4.04 -24.99
N SER A 60 9.00 -3.74 -23.79
CA SER A 60 7.59 -3.52 -23.56
C SER A 60 7.10 -2.18 -24.12
N PRO A 61 5.78 -2.04 -24.41
CA PRO A 61 5.20 -0.80 -24.89
C PRO A 61 5.51 0.42 -24.01
N PHE A 62 5.72 0.23 -22.70
CA PHE A 62 6.12 1.26 -21.74
C PHE A 62 7.35 2.05 -22.18
N TYR A 63 8.37 1.35 -22.67
CA TYR A 63 9.62 2.00 -23.10
C TYR A 63 9.50 2.63 -24.49
N GLY A 64 8.35 2.48 -25.16
CA GLY A 64 7.95 3.24 -26.34
C GLY A 64 8.93 3.13 -27.50
N ARG A 65 9.69 2.03 -27.60
CA ARG A 65 10.82 1.94 -28.53
C ARG A 65 10.40 1.46 -29.91
N ALA A 66 10.89 2.17 -30.92
CA ALA A 66 10.70 1.81 -32.33
C ALA A 66 11.49 0.56 -32.76
N GLN A 67 12.52 0.15 -32.01
CA GLN A 67 13.35 -1.01 -32.31
C GLN A 67 13.49 -1.93 -31.10
N GLN A 68 13.41 -3.24 -31.36
CA GLN A 68 13.55 -4.28 -30.36
C GLN A 68 15.00 -4.41 -29.87
N VAL A 69 15.19 -4.41 -28.56
CA VAL A 69 16.45 -4.70 -27.88
C VAL A 69 16.66 -6.21 -27.83
N SER A 70 17.71 -6.70 -28.47
CA SER A 70 17.98 -8.15 -28.60
C SER A 70 19.12 -8.67 -27.71
N SER A 71 19.77 -7.81 -26.93
CA SER A 71 20.88 -8.21 -26.05
C SER A 71 20.75 -7.64 -24.64
N VAL A 72 21.13 -8.43 -23.64
CA VAL A 72 21.11 -8.03 -22.22
C VAL A 72 21.97 -6.79 -22.00
N ARG A 73 23.14 -6.72 -22.63
CA ARG A 73 24.01 -5.53 -22.54
C ARG A 73 23.31 -4.26 -23.03
N ASN A 74 22.58 -4.31 -24.15
CA ASN A 74 21.81 -3.17 -24.65
C ASN A 74 20.61 -2.87 -23.75
N ALA A 75 20.01 -3.89 -23.13
CA ALA A 75 18.95 -3.71 -22.14
C ALA A 75 19.47 -2.96 -20.91
N VAL A 76 20.63 -3.34 -20.37
CA VAL A 76 21.27 -2.66 -19.23
C VAL A 76 21.66 -1.22 -19.58
N MET A 77 22.21 -0.97 -20.77
CA MET A 77 22.49 0.41 -21.21
C MET A 77 21.22 1.25 -21.37
N THR A 78 20.10 0.61 -21.75
CA THR A 78 18.82 1.30 -21.96
C THR A 78 18.11 1.61 -20.64
N LEU A 79 18.09 0.65 -19.73
CA LEU A 79 17.41 0.75 -18.45
C LEU A 79 18.24 1.51 -17.41
N GLY A 80 19.57 1.44 -17.51
CA GLY A 80 20.49 1.91 -16.48
C GLY A 80 20.73 0.86 -15.39
N ALA A 81 21.83 1.02 -14.65
CA ALA A 81 22.21 0.08 -13.59
C ALA A 81 21.14 -0.06 -12.50
N SER A 82 20.61 1.07 -12.07
CA SER A 82 19.74 1.13 -10.91
C SER A 82 18.37 0.51 -11.17
N LYS A 83 17.73 0.76 -12.32
CA LYS A 83 16.52 0.02 -12.73
C LYS A 83 16.76 -1.48 -12.83
N VAL A 84 17.88 -1.87 -13.41
CA VAL A 84 18.25 -3.29 -13.54
C VAL A 84 18.44 -3.95 -12.16
N LYS A 85 19.09 -3.24 -11.22
CA LYS A 85 19.21 -3.65 -9.82
C LYS A 85 17.84 -3.92 -9.21
N ALA A 86 16.91 -2.97 -9.39
CA ALA A 86 15.56 -3.06 -8.86
C ALA A 86 14.80 -4.28 -9.40
N LEU A 87 14.78 -4.45 -10.71
CA LEU A 87 14.10 -5.58 -11.36
C LEU A 87 14.73 -6.92 -10.97
N ALA A 88 16.07 -7.02 -10.98
CA ALA A 88 16.77 -8.24 -10.59
C ALA A 88 16.48 -8.64 -9.14
N LEU A 89 16.41 -7.66 -8.24
CA LEU A 89 16.12 -7.90 -6.84
C LEU A 89 14.69 -8.41 -6.64
N SER A 90 13.69 -7.71 -7.20
CA SER A 90 12.29 -8.13 -7.08
C SER A 90 12.06 -9.54 -7.65
N LEU A 91 12.69 -9.87 -8.79
CA LEU A 91 12.61 -11.21 -9.39
C LEU A 91 13.27 -12.29 -8.53
N SER A 92 14.47 -12.00 -8.02
CA SER A 92 15.21 -12.95 -7.18
C SER A 92 14.46 -13.26 -5.89
N LEU A 93 13.81 -12.25 -5.31
CA LEU A 93 13.00 -12.40 -4.10
C LEU A 93 11.68 -13.12 -4.37
N TYR A 94 11.03 -12.85 -5.50
CA TYR A 94 9.86 -13.62 -5.95
C TYR A 94 10.20 -15.11 -6.07
N ASP A 95 11.26 -15.45 -6.80
CA ASP A 95 11.70 -16.83 -6.99
C ASP A 95 12.16 -17.49 -5.68
N LEU A 96 12.71 -16.71 -4.74
CA LEU A 96 13.06 -17.17 -3.40
C LEU A 96 11.81 -17.48 -2.58
N SER A 97 10.80 -16.61 -2.61
CA SER A 97 9.56 -16.76 -1.85
C SER A 97 8.79 -18.03 -2.22
N ASN A 98 8.83 -18.42 -3.49
CA ASN A 98 8.23 -19.67 -3.99
C ASN A 98 8.89 -20.93 -3.43
N LYS A 99 10.06 -20.81 -2.78
CA LYS A 99 10.78 -21.92 -2.13
C LYS A 99 10.61 -21.91 -0.61
N ILE A 100 9.97 -20.89 -0.04
CA ILE A 100 9.69 -20.77 1.39
C ILE A 100 8.41 -21.54 1.69
N GLY A 101 8.45 -22.42 2.69
CA GLY A 101 7.23 -22.98 3.26
C GLY A 101 6.50 -21.88 4.05
N THR A 102 5.39 -21.39 3.51
CA THR A 102 4.53 -20.35 4.09
C THR A 102 3.06 -20.71 3.89
N ARG A 103 2.20 -20.20 4.77
CA ARG A 103 0.72 -20.26 4.62
C ARG A 103 0.15 -18.96 4.08
N ILE A 104 0.96 -17.93 3.99
CA ILE A 104 0.59 -16.69 3.32
C ILE A 104 0.34 -17.01 1.86
N ASP A 105 -0.76 -16.49 1.31
CA ASP A 105 -0.99 -16.55 -0.11
C ASP A 105 0.06 -15.69 -0.83
N LEU A 106 1.00 -16.33 -1.50
CA LEU A 106 2.09 -15.65 -2.18
C LEU A 106 1.58 -14.72 -3.31
N LYS A 107 0.43 -15.04 -3.92
CA LYS A 107 -0.17 -14.17 -4.94
C LYS A 107 -0.62 -12.86 -4.33
N ASP A 108 -1.29 -12.91 -3.18
CA ASP A 108 -1.78 -11.72 -2.48
C ASP A 108 -0.62 -10.93 -1.86
N PHE A 109 0.37 -11.63 -1.32
CA PHE A 109 1.62 -11.03 -0.83
C PHE A 109 2.32 -10.21 -1.92
N TRP A 110 2.53 -10.80 -3.10
CA TRP A 110 3.24 -10.12 -4.19
C TRP A 110 2.40 -9.07 -4.89
N ARG A 111 1.08 -9.25 -4.95
CA ARG A 111 0.15 -8.21 -5.41
C ARG A 111 0.24 -6.96 -4.54
N HIS A 112 0.24 -7.11 -3.22
CA HIS A 112 0.43 -6.01 -2.29
C HIS A 112 1.84 -5.40 -2.43
N SER A 113 2.89 -6.22 -2.27
CA SER A 113 4.27 -5.75 -2.29
C SER A 113 4.64 -5.02 -3.59
N LEU A 114 4.19 -5.54 -4.74
CA LEU A 114 4.43 -4.89 -6.03
C LEU A 114 3.58 -3.62 -6.21
N ASN A 115 2.37 -3.59 -5.65
CA ASN A 115 1.55 -2.38 -5.66
C ASN A 115 2.21 -1.27 -4.83
N VAL A 116 2.71 -1.58 -3.62
CA VAL A 116 3.51 -0.65 -2.80
C VAL A 116 4.75 -0.18 -3.56
N ALA A 117 5.48 -1.08 -4.21
CA ALA A 117 6.65 -0.72 -5.03
C ALA A 117 6.31 0.30 -6.13
N CYS A 118 5.23 0.04 -6.89
CA CYS A 118 4.77 0.94 -7.95
C CYS A 118 4.33 2.30 -7.39
N VAL A 119 3.59 2.32 -6.28
CA VAL A 119 3.14 3.55 -5.63
C VAL A 119 4.34 4.34 -5.08
N ALA A 120 5.29 3.67 -4.44
CA ALA A 120 6.52 4.28 -3.93
C ALA A 120 7.35 4.91 -5.05
N GLU A 121 7.48 4.23 -6.19
CA GLU A 121 8.11 4.77 -7.40
C GLU A 121 7.39 6.02 -7.92
N LEU A 122 6.05 6.01 -7.98
CA LEU A 122 5.23 7.14 -8.43
C LEU A 122 5.36 8.35 -7.49
N ILE A 123 5.32 8.13 -6.17
CA ILE A 123 5.55 9.16 -5.16
C ILE A 123 6.95 9.76 -5.35
N ALA A 124 7.97 8.91 -5.38
CA ALA A 124 9.36 9.34 -5.48
C ALA A 124 9.64 10.12 -6.77
N ASN A 125 9.11 9.67 -7.92
CA ASN A 125 9.23 10.42 -9.18
C ASN A 125 8.68 11.85 -9.10
N ARG A 126 7.74 12.13 -8.19
CA ARG A 126 7.20 13.48 -8.00
C ARG A 126 7.99 14.30 -6.98
N VAL A 127 8.47 13.67 -5.91
CA VAL A 127 9.00 14.39 -4.73
C VAL A 127 10.50 14.26 -4.51
N ALA A 128 11.13 13.24 -5.09
CA ALA A 128 12.56 12.92 -5.01
C ALA A 128 12.93 11.93 -6.14
N PRO A 129 13.00 12.37 -7.42
CA PRO A 129 13.19 11.46 -8.56
C PRO A 129 14.45 10.59 -8.47
N ASN A 130 15.48 11.10 -7.81
CA ASN A 130 16.73 10.37 -7.54
C ASN A 130 16.55 9.17 -6.59
N LEU A 131 15.42 9.06 -5.89
CA LEU A 131 15.08 7.94 -5.00
C LEU A 131 14.09 6.97 -5.64
N ALA A 132 13.60 7.19 -6.85
CA ALA A 132 12.50 6.41 -7.43
C ALA A 132 12.78 4.91 -7.49
N GLU A 133 13.99 4.53 -7.85
CA GLU A 133 14.39 3.12 -7.95
C GLU A 133 14.57 2.49 -6.57
N GLU A 134 15.10 3.25 -5.61
CA GLU A 134 15.26 2.81 -4.22
C GLU A 134 13.90 2.66 -3.54
N ALA A 135 12.97 3.56 -3.84
CA ALA A 135 11.58 3.50 -3.38
C ALA A 135 10.87 2.27 -3.95
N PHE A 136 11.05 1.96 -5.24
CA PHE A 136 10.53 0.74 -5.84
C PHE A 136 11.10 -0.52 -5.17
N ILE A 137 12.43 -0.57 -4.96
CA ILE A 137 13.09 -1.67 -4.27
C ILE A 137 12.52 -1.84 -2.87
N CYS A 138 12.53 -0.78 -2.06
CA CYS A 138 12.09 -0.85 -0.68
C CYS A 138 10.62 -1.22 -0.58
N GLY A 139 9.75 -0.66 -1.44
CA GLY A 139 8.35 -1.06 -1.52
C GLY A 139 8.16 -2.53 -1.90
N SER A 140 9.00 -3.07 -2.79
CA SER A 140 8.94 -4.50 -3.19
C SER A 140 9.29 -5.46 -2.05
N ILE A 141 10.07 -5.00 -1.07
CA ILE A 141 10.67 -5.87 -0.04
C ILE A 141 10.22 -5.55 1.39
N HIS A 142 9.47 -4.46 1.60
CA HIS A 142 9.16 -3.94 2.93
C HIS A 142 8.57 -5.00 3.86
N ASP A 143 7.68 -5.83 3.32
CA ASP A 143 6.94 -6.86 4.04
C ASP A 143 7.55 -8.26 3.98
N ILE A 144 8.77 -8.42 3.45
CA ILE A 144 9.41 -9.74 3.35
C ILE A 144 9.55 -10.43 4.73
N GLY A 145 9.59 -9.64 5.81
CA GLY A 145 9.58 -10.15 7.18
C GLY A 145 8.37 -11.00 7.53
N ILE A 146 7.21 -10.77 6.91
CA ILE A 146 5.99 -11.59 7.10
C ILE A 146 6.27 -13.05 6.70
N LEU A 147 6.89 -13.26 5.54
CA LEU A 147 7.24 -14.59 5.06
C LEU A 147 8.28 -15.27 5.97
N VAL A 148 9.21 -14.48 6.53
CA VAL A 148 10.21 -14.99 7.49
C VAL A 148 9.53 -15.45 8.77
N LEU A 149 8.68 -14.60 9.35
CA LEU A 149 8.00 -14.90 10.61
C LEU A 149 7.06 -16.10 10.47
N ASP A 150 6.27 -16.17 9.40
CA ASP A 150 5.38 -17.30 9.12
C ASP A 150 6.16 -18.61 8.95
N SER A 151 7.25 -18.57 8.20
CA SER A 151 8.06 -19.76 7.94
C SER A 151 8.79 -20.26 9.20
N PHE A 152 9.25 -19.34 10.06
CA PHE A 152 10.03 -19.71 11.25
C PHE A 152 9.16 -20.12 12.43
N TYR A 153 7.98 -19.52 12.56
CA TYR A 153 7.08 -19.71 13.68
C TYR A 153 5.66 -19.95 13.18
N PRO A 154 5.43 -21.02 12.38
CA PRO A 154 4.13 -21.21 11.78
C PRO A 154 3.04 -21.32 12.86
N ARG A 155 3.25 -22.04 13.95
CA ARG A 155 2.17 -22.15 14.96
C ARG A 155 1.78 -20.78 15.55
N GLU A 156 2.77 -19.96 15.88
CA GLU A 156 2.59 -18.67 16.51
C GLU A 156 2.06 -17.62 15.52
N TYR A 157 2.64 -17.55 14.32
CA TYR A 157 2.18 -16.64 13.28
C TYR A 157 0.75 -16.96 12.84
N GLY A 158 0.34 -18.24 12.87
CA GLY A 158 -1.06 -18.60 12.62
C GLY A 158 -2.05 -17.98 13.63
N LYS A 159 -1.61 -17.71 14.86
CA LYS A 159 -2.40 -16.96 15.85
C LYS A 159 -2.40 -15.47 15.59
N VAL A 160 -1.29 -14.92 15.07
CA VAL A 160 -1.21 -13.53 14.59
C VAL A 160 -2.28 -13.34 13.52
N LEU A 161 -2.27 -14.17 12.46
CA LEU A 161 -3.25 -14.14 11.38
C LEU A 161 -4.69 -14.23 11.88
N GLN A 162 -4.96 -15.09 12.87
CA GLN A 162 -6.30 -15.21 13.45
C GLN A 162 -6.75 -13.94 14.21
N SER A 163 -5.84 -13.28 14.91
CA SER A 163 -6.12 -12.06 15.67
C SER A 163 -6.28 -10.86 14.73
N VAL A 164 -5.45 -10.77 13.69
CA VAL A 164 -5.57 -9.79 12.61
C VAL A 164 -6.90 -9.96 11.86
N ALA A 165 -7.29 -11.19 11.56
CA ALA A 165 -8.61 -11.48 11.00
C ALA A 165 -9.78 -11.04 11.90
N SER A 166 -9.53 -10.84 13.21
CA SER A 166 -10.51 -10.32 14.18
C SER A 166 -10.44 -8.79 14.33
N GLY A 167 -9.57 -8.11 13.58
CA GLY A 167 -9.46 -6.65 13.50
C GLY A 167 -8.39 -6.02 14.38
N GLU A 168 -7.47 -6.83 14.92
CA GLU A 168 -6.33 -6.34 15.69
C GLU A 168 -5.18 -5.86 14.78
N ASP A 169 -4.35 -4.95 15.31
CA ASP A 169 -3.20 -4.40 14.59
C ASP A 169 -2.05 -5.41 14.53
N MET A 170 -1.60 -5.74 13.31
CA MET A 170 -0.63 -6.82 13.06
C MET A 170 0.69 -6.61 13.80
N VAL A 171 1.27 -5.41 13.70
CA VAL A 171 2.54 -5.05 14.36
C VAL A 171 2.45 -5.26 15.87
N ASN A 172 1.35 -4.83 16.49
CA ASN A 172 1.15 -4.99 17.92
C ASN A 172 1.02 -6.47 18.32
N ILE A 173 0.27 -7.26 17.56
CA ILE A 173 0.05 -8.68 17.86
C ILE A 173 1.32 -9.50 17.64
N GLU A 174 2.09 -9.21 16.60
CA GLU A 174 3.40 -9.83 16.40
C GLU A 174 4.33 -9.53 17.57
N LYS A 175 4.43 -8.27 18.00
CA LYS A 175 5.21 -7.90 19.20
C LYS A 175 4.74 -8.64 20.45
N GLN A 176 3.44 -8.84 20.64
CA GLN A 176 2.89 -9.54 21.80
C GLN A 176 3.17 -11.05 21.77
N ILE A 177 3.04 -11.70 20.60
CA ILE A 177 3.15 -13.16 20.46
C ILE A 177 4.59 -13.60 20.21
N LEU A 178 5.35 -12.85 19.42
CA LEU A 178 6.68 -13.21 18.90
C LEU A 178 7.82 -12.36 19.49
N GLU A 179 7.51 -11.27 20.20
CA GLU A 179 8.47 -10.27 20.71
C GLU A 179 9.27 -9.53 19.61
N ILE A 180 8.83 -9.64 18.36
CA ILE A 180 9.38 -8.98 17.17
C ILE A 180 8.25 -8.80 16.15
N ASP A 181 8.27 -7.70 15.40
CA ASP A 181 7.35 -7.47 14.26
C ASP A 181 8.01 -7.81 12.92
N HIS A 182 7.21 -7.89 11.85
CA HIS A 182 7.70 -8.19 10.52
C HIS A 182 8.66 -7.10 9.99
N ALA A 183 8.46 -5.82 10.35
CA ALA A 183 9.35 -4.74 9.94
C ALA A 183 10.78 -4.95 10.46
N ALA A 184 10.93 -5.29 11.75
CA ALA A 184 12.21 -5.61 12.35
C ALA A 184 12.80 -6.92 11.81
N ALA A 185 11.97 -7.93 11.55
CA ALA A 185 12.42 -9.17 10.91
C ALA A 185 12.95 -8.92 9.48
N GLY A 186 12.28 -8.06 8.71
CA GLY A 186 12.71 -7.62 7.39
C GLY A 186 14.03 -6.86 7.43
N GLU A 187 14.19 -5.91 8.37
CA GLU A 187 15.46 -5.19 8.59
C GLU A 187 16.62 -6.17 8.80
N MET A 188 16.45 -7.13 9.70
CA MET A 188 17.48 -8.14 10.00
C MET A 188 17.85 -8.96 8.78
N LEU A 189 16.86 -9.38 7.98
CA LEU A 189 17.09 -10.12 6.76
C LEU A 189 17.87 -9.27 5.74
N GLY A 190 17.48 -8.00 5.56
CA GLY A 190 18.18 -7.05 4.70
C GLY A 190 19.65 -6.88 5.10
N ARG A 191 19.94 -6.79 6.40
CA ARG A 191 21.31 -6.72 6.93
C ARG A 191 22.11 -7.99 6.64
N ILE A 192 21.51 -9.18 6.79
CA ILE A 192 22.16 -10.45 6.44
C ILE A 192 22.47 -10.52 4.94
N TRP A 193 21.58 -10.00 4.10
CA TRP A 193 21.80 -9.89 2.66
C TRP A 193 22.74 -8.75 2.24
N ASN A 194 23.29 -7.99 3.20
CA ASN A 194 24.14 -6.82 2.97
C ASN A 194 23.48 -5.75 2.10
N PHE A 195 22.17 -5.52 2.28
CA PHE A 195 21.51 -4.39 1.65
C PHE A 195 22.06 -3.06 2.19
N PRO A 196 22.08 -1.99 1.37
CA PRO A 196 22.37 -0.64 1.84
C PRO A 196 21.57 -0.28 3.10
N ASP A 197 22.21 0.40 4.07
CA ASP A 197 21.58 0.75 5.34
C ASP A 197 20.26 1.50 5.16
N ARG A 198 20.20 2.41 4.20
CA ARG A 198 18.96 3.13 3.84
C ARG A 198 17.79 2.23 3.44
N TYR A 199 18.05 1.07 2.82
CA TYR A 199 17.00 0.11 2.49
C TYR A 199 16.53 -0.58 3.76
N CYS A 200 17.46 -1.00 4.61
CA CYS A 200 17.15 -1.61 5.90
C CYS A 200 16.33 -0.66 6.78
N VAL A 201 16.68 0.63 6.83
CA VAL A 201 15.94 1.66 7.57
C VAL A 201 14.55 1.87 6.98
N ALA A 202 14.42 1.95 5.66
CA ALA A 202 13.10 2.07 5.02
C ALA A 202 12.19 0.87 5.30
N MET A 203 12.75 -0.35 5.32
CA MET A 203 12.05 -1.56 5.73
C MET A 203 11.69 -1.55 7.22
N ALA A 204 12.55 -1.06 8.11
CA ALA A 204 12.26 -1.04 9.55
C ALA A 204 11.18 -0.01 9.91
N SER A 205 11.13 1.12 9.20
CA SER A 205 10.34 2.29 9.55
C SER A 205 9.06 2.48 8.72
N HIS A 206 8.66 1.49 7.89
CA HIS A 206 7.48 1.63 7.03
C HIS A 206 6.15 1.69 7.80
N HIS A 207 6.14 1.36 9.10
CA HIS A 207 5.01 1.56 10.01
C HIS A 207 5.22 2.68 11.05
N ASP A 208 6.36 3.37 11.02
CA ASP A 208 6.68 4.39 12.02
C ASP A 208 5.78 5.63 11.92
N ILE A 209 5.62 6.32 13.05
CA ILE A 209 4.93 7.61 13.14
C ILE A 209 5.97 8.72 13.00
N PHE A 210 5.98 9.36 11.84
CA PHE A 210 6.80 10.54 11.56
C PHE A 210 6.18 11.82 12.13
N SER A 211 7.04 12.71 12.63
CA SER A 211 6.62 14.03 13.10
C SER A 211 6.27 14.96 11.94
N ARG A 212 5.38 15.92 12.19
CA ARG A 212 5.04 16.95 11.19
C ARG A 212 6.27 17.82 10.88
N ASN A 213 6.47 18.09 9.60
CA ASN A 213 7.62 18.83 9.04
C ASN A 213 8.97 18.09 9.17
N ASP A 214 8.96 16.78 9.37
CA ASP A 214 10.17 15.97 9.27
C ASP A 214 10.56 15.80 7.79
N ASN A 215 11.42 16.69 7.31
CA ASN A 215 11.89 16.72 5.93
C ASN A 215 13.37 16.29 5.83
N THR A 216 13.85 15.49 6.79
CA THR A 216 15.24 15.02 6.78
C THR A 216 15.50 14.10 5.59
N ALA A 217 16.71 14.16 5.03
CA ALA A 217 17.09 13.32 3.89
C ALA A 217 17.04 11.83 4.24
N GLU A 218 17.40 11.49 5.48
CA GLU A 218 17.40 10.13 6.03
C GLU A 218 15.98 9.53 6.08
N ASN A 219 14.99 10.32 6.48
CA ASN A 219 13.60 9.85 6.59
C ASN A 219 12.82 9.96 5.28
N ARG A 220 13.38 10.55 4.23
CA ARG A 220 12.68 10.74 2.95
C ARG A 220 12.25 9.40 2.33
N LEU A 221 13.16 8.45 2.20
CA LEU A 221 12.87 7.12 1.65
C LEU A 221 11.91 6.31 2.54
N PRO A 222 12.12 6.22 3.87
CA PRO A 222 11.14 5.63 4.79
C PRO A 222 9.74 6.23 4.68
N GLN A 223 9.61 7.56 4.63
CA GLN A 223 8.30 8.22 4.49
C GLN A 223 7.62 7.92 3.15
N ILE A 224 8.40 7.81 2.07
CA ILE A 224 7.87 7.42 0.75
C ILE A 224 7.29 6.00 0.81
N VAL A 225 8.02 5.04 1.38
CA VAL A 225 7.57 3.64 1.48
C VAL A 225 6.37 3.52 2.41
N ASN A 226 6.40 4.21 3.56
CA ASN A 226 5.30 4.26 4.52
C ASN A 226 4.03 4.85 3.91
N LEU A 227 4.14 5.96 3.18
CA LEU A 227 2.99 6.53 2.47
C LEU A 227 2.50 5.59 1.35
N ALA A 228 3.42 4.93 0.62
CA ALA A 228 3.07 4.01 -0.44
C ALA A 228 2.28 2.80 0.05
N ASP A 229 2.67 2.23 1.20
CA ASP A 229 1.93 1.16 1.88
C ASP A 229 0.50 1.62 2.23
N LYS A 230 0.36 2.83 2.79
CA LYS A 230 -0.96 3.42 3.12
C LYS A 230 -1.84 3.70 1.90
N LEU A 231 -1.24 3.98 0.75
CA LEU A 231 -1.93 4.24 -0.52
C LEU A 231 -2.12 2.97 -1.36
N ALA A 232 -1.58 1.83 -0.94
CA ALA A 232 -1.74 0.60 -1.69
C ALA A 232 -3.22 0.17 -1.71
N THR A 233 -3.66 -0.21 -2.91
CA THR A 233 -5.00 -0.68 -3.16
C THR A 233 -5.19 -2.06 -2.51
N PHE A 234 -4.23 -2.95 -2.73
CA PHE A 234 -4.28 -4.35 -2.28
C PHE A 234 -3.61 -4.49 -0.92
N THR A 235 -4.07 -5.46 -0.13
CA THR A 235 -3.54 -5.78 1.20
C THR A 235 -3.29 -7.28 1.26
N ILE A 236 -2.32 -7.70 2.07
CA ILE A 236 -2.00 -9.12 2.27
C ILE A 236 -3.18 -9.86 2.95
N GLU A 237 -3.99 -9.13 3.72
CA GLU A 237 -5.19 -9.66 4.36
C GLU A 237 -6.43 -8.79 4.09
N SER A 238 -7.59 -9.44 3.93
CA SER A 238 -8.83 -8.85 3.42
C SER A 238 -9.73 -8.19 4.48
N ASN A 239 -9.19 -7.77 5.63
CA ASN A 239 -10.01 -7.18 6.70
C ASN A 239 -9.94 -5.64 6.73
N ALA A 240 -11.08 -4.99 6.50
CA ALA A 240 -11.28 -3.56 6.63
C ALA A 240 -10.87 -2.91 7.95
N ALA A 241 -10.88 -3.66 9.06
CA ALA A 241 -10.53 -3.11 10.37
C ALA A 241 -9.07 -2.58 10.40
N GLN A 242 -8.16 -3.19 9.62
CA GLN A 242 -6.77 -2.74 9.50
C GLN A 242 -6.62 -1.42 8.76
N ARG A 243 -7.42 -1.15 7.71
CA ARG A 243 -7.32 0.10 6.93
C ARG A 243 -7.51 1.36 7.78
N HIS A 244 -8.06 1.19 8.98
CA HIS A 244 -8.37 2.27 9.89
C HIS A 244 -7.23 2.65 10.86
N SER A 245 -6.29 1.76 11.21
CA SER A 245 -5.05 2.19 11.89
C SER A 245 -4.09 2.86 10.90
N VAL A 246 -4.14 2.41 9.64
CA VAL A 246 -3.30 2.79 8.50
C VAL A 246 -3.50 4.26 8.06
N LEU A 247 -4.66 4.88 8.29
CA LEU A 247 -4.87 6.29 7.88
C LEU A 247 -4.37 7.33 8.88
N SER A 248 -4.10 6.92 10.13
CA SER A 248 -3.38 7.78 11.05
C SER A 248 -1.97 8.03 10.46
N ASN A 249 -1.60 9.30 10.34
CA ASN A 249 -0.36 9.81 9.72
C ASN A 249 -0.31 9.96 8.18
N ARG A 250 -1.32 9.55 7.39
CA ARG A 250 -1.32 9.76 5.91
C ARG A 250 -1.15 11.24 5.54
N GLU A 251 -1.93 12.12 6.16
CA GLU A 251 -1.87 13.56 5.91
C GLU A 251 -0.52 14.16 6.33
N VAL A 252 0.07 13.68 7.41
CA VAL A 252 1.38 14.16 7.89
C VAL A 252 2.48 13.75 6.91
N LEU A 253 2.48 12.50 6.45
CA LEU A 253 3.42 11.99 5.45
C LEU A 253 3.28 12.75 4.12
N ALA A 254 2.05 12.93 3.64
CA ALA A 254 1.79 13.72 2.44
C ALA A 254 2.31 15.16 2.58
N ASN A 255 2.07 15.81 3.74
CA ASN A 255 2.59 17.14 4.02
C ASN A 255 4.12 17.19 4.07
N ASN A 256 4.79 16.24 4.74
CA ASN A 256 6.25 16.17 4.79
C ASN A 256 6.86 15.96 3.39
N LEU A 257 6.19 15.16 2.56
CA LEU A 257 6.61 14.93 1.18
C LEU A 257 6.27 16.07 0.22
N GLY A 258 5.42 17.01 0.63
CA GLY A 258 4.98 18.15 -0.19
C GLY A 258 3.89 17.78 -1.21
N LEU A 259 3.12 16.71 -0.93
CA LEU A 259 2.05 16.21 -1.79
C LEU A 259 0.70 16.80 -1.38
N SER A 260 -0.03 17.34 -2.34
CA SER A 260 -1.42 17.74 -2.20
C SER A 260 -2.37 16.55 -2.32
N GLY A 261 -3.62 16.70 -1.87
CA GLY A 261 -4.66 15.69 -2.09
C GLY A 261 -4.99 15.43 -3.57
N THR A 262 -4.59 16.31 -4.49
CA THR A 262 -4.69 16.04 -5.94
C THR A 262 -3.58 15.11 -6.40
N ASP A 263 -2.36 15.30 -5.88
CA ASP A 263 -1.22 14.45 -6.21
C ASP A 263 -1.44 13.01 -5.73
N LEU A 264 -1.99 12.84 -4.52
CA LEU A 264 -2.33 11.51 -3.98
C LEU A 264 -3.30 10.78 -4.91
N LYS A 265 -4.35 11.46 -5.37
CA LYS A 265 -5.32 10.87 -6.30
C LYS A 265 -4.67 10.49 -7.62
N GLU A 266 -3.83 11.34 -8.21
CA GLU A 266 -3.13 11.04 -9.46
C GLU A 266 -2.25 9.78 -9.33
N ILE A 267 -1.57 9.63 -8.19
CA ILE A 267 -0.75 8.46 -7.86
C ILE A 267 -1.63 7.21 -7.76
N GLU A 268 -2.71 7.28 -7.00
CA GLU A 268 -3.71 6.22 -6.83
C GLU A 268 -4.32 5.77 -8.18
N TYR A 269 -4.76 6.73 -9.02
CA TYR A 269 -5.26 6.48 -10.37
C TYR A 269 -4.26 5.72 -11.26
N SER A 270 -2.96 5.99 -11.08
CA SER A 270 -1.89 5.40 -11.88
C SER A 270 -1.37 4.07 -11.33
N ALA A 271 -1.62 3.80 -10.04
CA ALA A 271 -1.02 2.69 -9.29
C ALA A 271 -1.35 1.32 -9.90
N LEU A 272 -2.61 1.11 -10.31
CA LEU A 272 -3.03 -0.17 -10.86
C LEU A 272 -2.46 -0.44 -12.25
N SER A 273 -2.57 0.54 -13.16
CA SER A 273 -2.01 0.40 -14.50
C SER A 273 -0.52 0.08 -14.39
N ARG A 274 0.18 0.75 -13.46
CA ARG A 274 1.58 0.49 -13.16
C ARG A 274 1.79 -0.92 -12.59
N LEU A 275 0.94 -1.39 -11.68
CA LEU A 275 1.00 -2.75 -11.12
C LEU A 275 0.85 -3.81 -12.22
N LEU A 276 -0.22 -3.76 -13.01
CA LEU A 276 -0.53 -4.74 -14.06
C LEU A 276 0.57 -4.83 -15.10
N GLU A 277 1.06 -3.67 -15.50
CA GLU A 277 2.16 -3.56 -16.43
C GLU A 277 3.44 -4.18 -15.85
N THR A 278 3.79 -3.81 -14.62
CA THR A 278 4.99 -4.29 -13.95
C THR A 278 4.92 -5.79 -13.67
N SER A 279 3.77 -6.31 -13.24
CA SER A 279 3.58 -7.73 -12.93
C SER A 279 3.69 -8.61 -14.17
N GLN A 280 3.13 -8.15 -15.30
CA GLN A 280 3.25 -8.84 -16.58
C GLN A 280 4.72 -8.93 -17.03
N TYR A 281 5.50 -7.87 -16.81
CA TYR A 281 6.89 -7.85 -17.23
C TYR A 281 7.82 -8.63 -16.30
N LEU A 282 7.54 -8.60 -15.00
CA LEU A 282 8.25 -9.38 -14.01
C LEU A 282 7.82 -10.86 -14.01
N ASP A 283 6.76 -11.23 -14.73
CA ASP A 283 6.20 -12.59 -14.72
C ASP A 283 5.80 -13.00 -13.28
N VAL A 284 5.27 -12.02 -12.53
CA VAL A 284 4.78 -12.17 -11.17
C VAL A 284 3.26 -12.32 -11.25
N ASP A 285 2.75 -13.46 -10.77
CA ASP A 285 1.31 -13.67 -10.66
C ASP A 285 0.75 -12.77 -9.54
N VAL A 286 0.09 -11.69 -9.94
CA VAL A 286 -0.68 -10.80 -9.05
C VAL A 286 -2.19 -11.01 -9.21
N GLY A 287 -2.61 -12.06 -9.91
CA GLY A 287 -3.99 -12.33 -10.26
C GLY A 287 -4.46 -11.66 -11.56
N THR A 288 -5.57 -12.17 -12.07
CA THR A 288 -6.28 -11.64 -13.24
C THR A 288 -7.01 -10.34 -12.90
N THR A 289 -7.37 -9.57 -13.92
CA THR A 289 -8.24 -8.38 -13.76
C THR A 289 -9.50 -8.68 -12.96
N ALA A 290 -10.14 -9.83 -13.19
CA ALA A 290 -11.31 -10.27 -12.46
C ALA A 290 -11.02 -10.50 -10.96
N GLU A 291 -9.90 -11.14 -10.64
CA GLU A 291 -9.48 -11.37 -9.25
C GLU A 291 -9.11 -10.06 -8.54
N LEU A 292 -8.46 -9.13 -9.25
CA LEU A 292 -8.12 -7.80 -8.72
C LEU A 292 -9.37 -6.99 -8.38
N LEU A 293 -10.37 -7.03 -9.27
CA LEU A 293 -11.67 -6.41 -9.05
C LEU A 293 -12.42 -7.05 -7.88
N GLN A 294 -12.47 -8.39 -7.84
CA GLN A 294 -13.13 -9.11 -6.77
C GLN A 294 -12.52 -8.76 -5.41
N GLN A 295 -11.20 -8.63 -5.33
CA GLN A 295 -10.54 -8.21 -4.10
C GLN A 295 -10.89 -6.79 -3.68
N ALA A 296 -10.89 -5.83 -4.62
CA ALA A 296 -11.31 -4.48 -4.30
C ALA A 296 -12.77 -4.41 -3.83
N THR A 297 -13.65 -5.19 -4.46
CA THR A 297 -15.05 -5.34 -4.03
C THR A 297 -15.15 -5.96 -2.64
N ASN A 298 -14.38 -7.01 -2.35
CA ASN A 298 -14.36 -7.66 -1.02
C ASN A 298 -13.87 -6.68 0.07
N GLN A 299 -12.82 -5.92 -0.23
CA GLN A 299 -12.32 -4.89 0.69
C GLN A 299 -13.39 -3.83 0.97
N LEU A 300 -14.11 -3.37 -0.03
CA LEU A 300 -15.21 -2.43 0.17
C LEU A 300 -16.36 -3.00 0.98
N TYR A 301 -16.72 -4.25 0.73
CA TYR A 301 -17.75 -4.93 1.51
C TYR A 301 -17.32 -5.12 2.98
N SER A 302 -16.04 -5.37 3.22
CA SER A 302 -15.51 -5.43 4.58
C SER A 302 -15.58 -4.05 5.27
N LEU A 303 -15.27 -2.95 4.55
CA LEU A 303 -15.36 -1.59 5.09
C LEU A 303 -16.80 -1.23 5.41
N TYR A 304 -17.72 -1.60 4.53
CA TYR A 304 -19.15 -1.50 4.74
C TYR A 304 -19.58 -2.23 6.02
N SER A 305 -19.21 -3.51 6.15
CA SER A 305 -19.62 -4.36 7.28
C SER A 305 -19.09 -3.83 8.61
N TYR A 306 -17.83 -3.37 8.63
CA TYR A 306 -17.25 -2.73 9.81
C TYR A 306 -17.98 -1.44 10.18
N THR A 307 -18.36 -0.63 9.19
CA THR A 307 -19.06 0.61 9.49
C THR A 307 -20.50 0.38 9.95
N GLU A 308 -21.20 -0.61 9.39
CA GLU A 308 -22.49 -1.09 9.90
C GLU A 308 -22.40 -1.58 11.35
N GLN A 309 -21.31 -2.27 11.71
CA GLN A 309 -21.08 -2.69 13.09
C GLN A 309 -20.93 -1.47 14.02
N LEU A 310 -20.07 -0.52 13.66
CA LEU A 310 -19.88 0.71 14.45
C LEU A 310 -21.18 1.51 14.56
N TYR A 311 -21.99 1.53 13.50
CA TYR A 311 -23.31 2.14 13.50
C TYR A 311 -24.24 1.48 14.52
N ARG A 312 -24.27 0.14 14.57
CA ARG A 312 -25.07 -0.60 15.57
C ARG A 312 -24.59 -0.32 16.99
N GLU A 313 -23.28 -0.28 17.23
CA GLU A 313 -22.70 0.05 18.54
C GLU A 313 -23.04 1.49 18.97
N LEU A 314 -23.03 2.43 18.02
CA LEU A 314 -23.45 3.81 18.25
C LEU A 314 -24.94 3.90 18.60
N MET A 315 -25.80 3.17 17.88
CA MET A 315 -27.25 3.12 18.14
C MET A 315 -27.57 2.46 19.49
N GLN A 316 -26.85 1.42 19.88
CA GLN A 316 -26.96 0.84 21.23
C GLN A 316 -26.52 1.83 22.31
N THR A 317 -25.42 2.57 22.06
CA THR A 317 -24.95 3.61 22.98
C THR A 317 -25.98 4.75 23.08
N LYS A 318 -26.64 5.10 21.97
CA LYS A 318 -27.73 6.07 21.93
C LYS A 318 -28.92 5.62 22.78
N GLU A 319 -29.39 4.38 22.65
CA GLU A 319 -30.50 3.84 23.44
C GLU A 319 -30.18 3.85 24.95
N GLN A 320 -28.94 3.55 25.33
CA GLN A 320 -28.46 3.67 26.72
C GLN A 320 -28.43 5.14 27.21
N LEU A 321 -28.06 6.09 26.35
CA LEU A 321 -28.08 7.53 26.68
C LEU A 321 -29.51 8.10 26.75
N ASP A 322 -30.45 7.55 25.99
CA ASP A 322 -31.87 7.93 26.09
C ASP A 322 -32.49 7.46 27.42
N GLU A 323 -31.96 6.39 28.05
CA GLU A 323 -32.30 5.99 29.43
C GLU A 323 -31.67 6.93 30.48
N GLU A 324 -30.43 7.39 30.27
CA GLU A 324 -29.76 8.41 31.11
C GLU A 324 -30.04 9.83 30.60
N LYS A 325 -31.21 10.38 30.97
CA LYS A 325 -31.61 11.78 30.69
C LYS A 325 -30.42 12.76 30.81
N LEU A 326 -29.97 13.31 29.67
CA LEU A 326 -29.93 14.76 29.33
C LEU A 326 -28.84 15.08 28.28
N GLN A 327 -28.94 14.60 27.02
CA GLN A 327 -28.08 15.11 25.93
C GLN A 327 -28.78 15.20 24.57
N ARG A 328 -29.83 16.03 24.47
CA ARG A 328 -30.57 16.28 23.22
C ARG A 328 -29.67 16.78 22.07
N VAL A 329 -28.65 17.60 22.37
CA VAL A 329 -27.69 18.12 21.38
C VAL A 329 -26.74 17.03 20.87
N ALA A 330 -26.29 16.12 21.74
CA ALA A 330 -25.50 14.97 21.32
C ALA A 330 -26.36 14.02 20.47
N LEU A 331 -27.64 13.83 20.84
CA LEU A 331 -28.60 13.01 20.12
C LEU A 331 -28.88 13.52 18.70
N GLU A 332 -29.11 14.83 18.55
CA GLU A 332 -29.35 15.49 17.26
C GLU A 332 -28.10 15.47 16.37
N SER A 333 -26.92 15.71 16.96
CA SER A 333 -25.63 15.58 16.26
C SER A 333 -25.39 14.15 15.78
N LEU A 334 -25.70 13.17 16.64
CA LEU A 334 -25.57 11.75 16.33
C LEU A 334 -26.57 11.31 15.26
N GLN A 335 -27.82 11.81 15.28
CA GLN A 335 -28.81 11.61 14.21
C GLN A 335 -28.37 12.21 12.87
N ALA A 336 -27.78 13.41 12.87
CA ALA A 336 -27.27 14.04 11.65
C ALA A 336 -26.09 13.25 11.06
N ILE A 337 -25.18 12.75 11.92
CA ILE A 337 -24.07 11.87 11.51
C ILE A 337 -24.62 10.57 10.92
N VAL A 338 -25.61 9.96 11.56
CA VAL A 338 -26.30 8.74 11.11
C VAL A 338 -26.97 8.92 9.75
N ALA A 339 -27.73 10.00 9.53
CA ALA A 339 -28.40 10.25 8.26
C ALA A 339 -27.39 10.48 7.12
N THR A 340 -26.35 11.27 7.40
CA THR A 340 -25.25 11.53 6.48
C THR A 340 -24.51 10.24 6.13
N PHE A 341 -24.26 9.39 7.12
CA PHE A 341 -23.64 8.08 6.97
C PHE A 341 -24.43 7.16 6.04
N SER A 342 -25.71 6.97 6.30
CA SER A 342 -26.60 6.14 5.46
C SER A 342 -26.63 6.60 4.00
N HIS A 343 -26.60 7.91 3.76
CA HIS A 343 -26.57 8.45 2.41
C HIS A 343 -25.26 8.13 1.67
N TYR A 344 -24.10 8.32 2.32
CA TYR A 344 -22.80 7.97 1.72
C TYR A 344 -22.67 6.47 1.45
N LEU A 345 -23.14 5.65 2.38
CA LEU A 345 -23.11 4.19 2.28
C LEU A 345 -23.94 3.70 1.09
N ASN A 346 -25.17 4.20 0.94
CA ASN A 346 -26.05 3.84 -0.18
C ASN A 346 -25.48 4.28 -1.53
N ASN A 347 -24.85 5.46 -1.60
CA ASN A 347 -24.23 5.94 -2.83
C ASN A 347 -22.99 5.11 -3.22
N ALA A 348 -22.18 4.71 -2.24
CA ALA A 348 -21.05 3.81 -2.47
C ALA A 348 -21.55 2.46 -3.00
N VAL A 349 -22.54 1.84 -2.34
CA VAL A 349 -23.13 0.55 -2.76
C VAL A 349 -23.73 0.60 -4.16
N ALA A 350 -24.46 1.67 -4.49
CA ALA A 350 -25.03 1.85 -5.82
C ALA A 350 -23.95 1.98 -6.90
N SER A 351 -22.88 2.71 -6.61
CA SER A 351 -21.75 2.88 -7.51
C SER A 351 -20.96 1.58 -7.71
N ILE A 352 -20.71 0.85 -6.62
CA ILE A 352 -20.03 -0.45 -6.61
C ILE A 352 -20.82 -1.49 -7.40
N SER A 353 -22.12 -1.64 -7.10
CA SER A 353 -23.00 -2.57 -7.80
C SER A 353 -23.11 -2.24 -9.28
N GLY A 354 -23.28 -0.96 -9.64
CA GLY A 354 -23.36 -0.53 -11.03
C GLY A 354 -22.10 -0.85 -11.83
N ARG A 355 -20.92 -0.66 -11.23
CA ARG A 355 -19.65 -1.01 -11.90
C ARG A 355 -19.37 -2.50 -11.93
N THR A 356 -19.71 -3.23 -10.87
CA THR A 356 -19.62 -4.70 -10.84
C THR A 356 -20.47 -5.31 -11.95
N GLN A 357 -21.68 -4.79 -12.19
CA GLN A 357 -22.54 -5.23 -13.31
C GLN A 357 -21.92 -4.90 -14.67
N LEU A 358 -21.39 -3.68 -14.87
CA LEU A 358 -20.70 -3.34 -16.12
C LEU A 358 -19.48 -4.24 -16.37
N LEU A 359 -18.77 -4.62 -15.31
CA LEU A 359 -17.62 -5.52 -15.34
C LEU A 359 -18.01 -6.96 -15.66
N GLU A 360 -19.06 -7.50 -15.03
CA GLU A 360 -19.62 -8.81 -15.39
C GLU A 360 -20.03 -8.84 -16.87
N MET A 361 -20.61 -7.76 -17.39
CA MET A 361 -20.96 -7.64 -18.80
C MET A 361 -19.72 -7.64 -19.71
N SER A 362 -18.65 -6.92 -19.35
CA SER A 362 -17.39 -6.91 -20.10
C SER A 362 -16.65 -8.26 -20.05
N MET A 363 -16.62 -8.91 -18.89
CA MET A 363 -16.02 -10.24 -18.68
C MET A 363 -16.74 -11.31 -19.50
N ASN A 364 -18.07 -11.33 -19.49
CA ASN A 364 -18.87 -12.28 -20.27
C ASN A 364 -18.73 -12.09 -21.79
N ASN A 365 -18.32 -10.91 -22.25
CA ASN A 365 -18.08 -10.61 -23.65
C ASN A 365 -16.64 -10.88 -24.12
N GLY A 366 -15.76 -11.41 -23.25
CA GLY A 366 -14.37 -11.75 -23.60
C GLY A 366 -13.45 -10.55 -23.81
N GLN A 367 -13.89 -9.32 -23.49
CA GLN A 367 -13.05 -8.12 -23.48
C GLN A 367 -12.45 -7.95 -22.09
N VAL A 368 -11.34 -8.63 -21.83
CA VAL A 368 -10.43 -8.25 -20.74
C VAL A 368 -9.04 -8.06 -21.35
N ASP A 369 -8.99 -7.12 -22.27
CA ASP A 369 -7.88 -6.18 -22.37
C ASP A 369 -8.45 -4.87 -21.78
N ASP A 370 -7.69 -4.05 -21.04
CA ASP A 370 -8.14 -2.77 -20.45
C ASP A 370 -7.69 -1.56 -21.30
N PRO A 371 -8.03 -1.46 -22.61
CA PRO A 371 -7.50 -0.40 -23.47
C PRO A 371 -8.06 0.98 -23.13
N ASP A 372 -9.22 1.05 -22.45
CA ASP A 372 -9.93 2.31 -22.16
C ASP A 372 -9.79 2.78 -20.68
N GLY A 373 -8.98 2.08 -19.89
CA GLY A 373 -8.75 2.37 -18.46
C GLY A 373 -10.02 2.26 -17.62
N VAL A 374 -10.96 1.39 -18.01
CA VAL A 374 -12.24 1.17 -17.31
C VAL A 374 -11.98 0.61 -15.92
N LEU A 375 -10.96 -0.24 -15.80
CA LEU A 375 -10.56 -0.84 -14.54
C LEU A 375 -9.98 0.20 -13.58
N ALA A 376 -9.01 1.01 -14.03
CA ALA A 376 -8.43 2.10 -13.23
C ALA A 376 -9.49 3.10 -12.77
N LYS A 377 -10.41 3.49 -13.65
CA LYS A 377 -11.56 4.36 -13.30
C LYS A 377 -12.48 3.71 -12.26
N SER A 378 -12.63 2.39 -12.29
CA SER A 378 -13.49 1.66 -11.35
C SER A 378 -12.85 1.56 -9.97
N LEU A 379 -11.55 1.28 -9.92
CA LEU A 379 -10.79 1.24 -8.67
C LEU A 379 -10.65 2.60 -8.00
N ALA A 380 -10.49 3.68 -8.76
CA ALA A 380 -10.48 5.00 -8.15
C ALA A 380 -11.85 5.43 -7.58
N VAL A 381 -12.95 4.94 -8.16
CA VAL A 381 -14.28 5.12 -7.55
C VAL A 381 -14.39 4.29 -6.27
N TYR A 382 -13.86 3.06 -6.28
CA TYR A 382 -13.78 2.22 -5.08
C TYR A 382 -12.98 2.90 -3.96
N GLU A 383 -11.83 3.45 -4.28
CA GLU A 383 -10.96 4.14 -3.34
C GLU A 383 -11.59 5.41 -2.79
N LYS A 384 -12.17 6.26 -3.66
CA LYS A 384 -12.94 7.44 -3.22
C LYS A 384 -14.05 7.07 -2.24
N ASN A 385 -14.75 5.97 -2.48
CA ASN A 385 -15.79 5.49 -1.57
C ASN A 385 -15.18 4.96 -0.26
N ALA A 386 -14.06 4.25 -0.31
CA ALA A 386 -13.33 3.79 0.88
C ALA A 386 -12.82 4.96 1.73
N GLU A 387 -12.28 6.02 1.13
CA GLU A 387 -11.87 7.25 1.81
C GLU A 387 -13.04 7.94 2.52
N GLN A 388 -14.17 8.08 1.82
CA GLN A 388 -15.38 8.68 2.38
C GLN A 388 -15.91 7.89 3.57
N ILE A 389 -16.03 6.56 3.42
CA ILE A 389 -16.44 5.67 4.51
C ILE A 389 -15.48 5.82 5.68
N THR A 390 -14.17 5.83 5.42
CA THR A 390 -13.20 5.87 6.51
C THR A 390 -13.14 7.22 7.23
N SER A 391 -13.32 8.33 6.50
CA SER A 391 -13.50 9.66 7.11
C SER A 391 -14.69 9.70 8.07
N VAL A 392 -15.78 9.00 7.72
CA VAL A 392 -16.96 8.89 8.59
C VAL A 392 -16.66 8.02 9.82
N ILE A 393 -15.97 6.88 9.66
CA ILE A 393 -15.52 6.05 10.78
C ILE A 393 -14.67 6.88 11.77
N ASP A 394 -13.70 7.65 11.28
CA ASP A 394 -12.82 8.49 12.11
C ASP A 394 -13.61 9.50 12.93
N LYS A 395 -14.64 10.11 12.32
CA LYS A 395 -15.54 11.03 13.01
C LYS A 395 -16.39 10.32 14.05
N LEU A 396 -16.89 9.13 13.75
CA LEU A 396 -17.66 8.31 14.70
C LEU A 396 -16.85 7.92 15.94
N LYS A 397 -15.58 7.56 15.78
CA LYS A 397 -14.69 7.25 16.92
C LYS A 397 -14.46 8.43 17.83
N LYS A 398 -14.30 9.64 17.29
CA LYS A 398 -14.20 10.87 18.10
C LYS A 398 -15.45 11.12 18.94
N VAL A 399 -16.62 10.68 18.47
CA VAL A 399 -17.86 10.74 19.26
C VAL A 399 -17.89 9.66 20.36
N THR A 400 -17.33 8.47 20.12
CA THR A 400 -17.27 7.40 21.14
C THR A 400 -16.30 7.70 22.29
N VAL A 401 -15.27 8.55 22.07
CA VAL A 401 -14.35 9.06 23.11
C VAL A 401 -15.05 9.92 24.18
N PHE A 402 -16.28 10.37 23.94
CA PHE A 402 -17.09 11.08 24.94
C PHE A 402 -17.52 10.21 26.14
N LYS A 403 -17.31 8.89 26.14
CA LYS A 403 -17.47 8.06 27.35
C LYS A 403 -16.46 8.37 28.47
N THR A 404 -15.39 9.13 28.20
CA THR A 404 -14.29 9.39 29.16
C THR A 404 -14.01 10.86 29.50
N ALA A 405 -14.74 11.83 28.93
CA ALA A 405 -14.49 13.24 29.21
C ALA A 405 -15.36 13.75 30.38
N ILE A 406 -14.72 14.07 31.51
CA ILE A 406 -15.32 14.91 32.54
C ILE A 406 -15.43 16.33 31.95
N TYR A 407 -16.66 16.79 31.72
CA TYR A 407 -16.91 18.10 31.13
C TYR A 407 -16.74 19.20 32.18
N HIS A 408 -15.85 20.16 31.89
CA HIS A 408 -15.88 21.48 32.50
C HIS A 408 -16.53 22.46 31.53
N ASP A 409 -17.45 23.28 32.06
CA ASP A 409 -18.26 24.27 31.35
C ASP A 409 -17.42 25.19 30.45
N ASN A 410 -17.51 24.99 29.13
CA ASN A 410 -17.49 26.00 28.06
C ASN A 410 -17.13 25.35 26.72
N THR A 411 -18.08 24.70 26.06
CA THR A 411 -17.87 24.15 24.71
C THR A 411 -18.50 25.06 23.67
N LYS A 412 -17.67 25.59 22.76
CA LYS A 412 -18.12 26.27 21.53
C LYS A 412 -18.84 25.27 20.63
N ILE A 413 -20.01 25.64 20.13
CA ILE A 413 -20.77 24.91 19.12
C ILE A 413 -20.01 25.01 17.79
N ILE A 414 -19.58 23.88 17.25
CA ILE A 414 -19.02 23.78 15.89
C ILE A 414 -20.21 23.61 14.93
N ASP A 415 -20.39 24.56 14.03
CA ASP A 415 -21.46 24.55 13.01
C ASP A 415 -21.01 23.70 11.82
N PHE A 416 -21.28 22.40 11.90
CA PHE A 416 -20.85 21.37 10.96
C PHE A 416 -21.41 21.55 9.55
N GLU A 417 -22.63 22.09 9.44
CA GLU A 417 -23.27 22.33 8.15
C GLU A 417 -22.51 23.41 7.38
N LYS A 418 -22.00 24.43 8.08
CA LYS A 418 -21.19 25.50 7.53
C LYS A 418 -19.81 25.02 7.04
N GLU A 419 -19.08 24.20 7.80
CA GLU A 419 -17.76 23.68 7.38
C GLU A 419 -17.85 22.71 6.19
N ALA A 420 -18.87 21.85 6.16
CA ALA A 420 -19.11 20.94 5.04
C ALA A 420 -19.50 21.71 3.76
N ARG A 421 -20.33 22.74 3.88
CA ARG A 421 -20.68 23.62 2.75
C ARG A 421 -19.47 24.39 2.25
N LEU A 422 -18.65 24.93 3.14
CA LEU A 422 -17.43 25.66 2.77
C LEU A 422 -16.42 24.75 2.07
N SER A 423 -16.28 23.49 2.51
CA SER A 423 -15.41 22.50 1.86
C SER A 423 -15.95 22.07 0.49
N SER A 424 -17.27 21.91 0.35
CA SER A 424 -17.92 21.58 -0.94
C SER A 424 -17.83 22.74 -1.93
N ILE A 425 -18.04 23.98 -1.49
CA ILE A 425 -17.92 25.19 -2.31
C ILE A 425 -16.47 25.39 -2.74
N ALA A 426 -15.49 25.19 -1.85
CA ALA A 426 -14.08 25.28 -2.21
C ALA A 426 -13.66 24.20 -3.24
N LEU A 427 -14.25 23.01 -3.18
CA LEU A 427 -14.02 21.94 -4.15
C LEU A 427 -14.69 22.22 -5.51
N GLU A 428 -15.87 22.84 -5.53
CA GLU A 428 -16.54 23.27 -6.76
C GLU A 428 -15.85 24.48 -7.42
N GLU A 429 -15.42 25.47 -6.64
CA GLU A 429 -14.69 26.64 -7.15
C GLU A 429 -13.31 26.23 -7.72
N ALA A 430 -12.62 25.27 -7.09
CA ALA A 430 -11.38 24.70 -7.62
C ALA A 430 -11.59 23.89 -8.93
N ALA A 431 -12.77 23.28 -9.11
CA ALA A 431 -13.11 22.57 -10.33
C ALA A 431 -13.48 23.53 -11.48
N ILE A 432 -14.17 24.65 -11.18
CA ILE A 432 -14.58 25.66 -12.17
C ILE A 432 -13.39 26.53 -12.61
N SER A 433 -12.45 26.81 -11.70
CA SER A 433 -11.20 27.52 -12.00
C SER A 433 -10.30 26.79 -13.02
N LYS A 434 -10.34 25.45 -13.09
CA LYS A 434 -9.53 24.65 -14.04
C LYS A 434 -10.16 24.49 -15.42
N VAL A 435 -11.43 24.85 -15.59
CA VAL A 435 -12.13 24.81 -16.91
C VAL A 435 -12.07 26.17 -17.61
N SER A 436 -11.65 27.23 -16.90
CA SER A 436 -11.73 28.63 -17.34
C SER A 436 -10.38 29.29 -17.65
N THR A 437 -9.39 28.54 -18.13
CA THR A 437 -8.21 29.13 -18.79
C THR A 437 -8.34 28.94 -20.30
N PRO A 438 -8.71 29.99 -21.06
CA PRO A 438 -8.60 29.97 -22.50
C PRO A 438 -7.12 29.87 -22.88
N THR A 439 -6.85 28.98 -23.82
CA THR A 439 -5.71 29.08 -24.73
C THR A 439 -5.69 30.47 -25.36
N ASP A 440 -4.63 31.22 -25.09
CA ASP A 440 -4.06 32.20 -26.01
C ASP A 440 -2.62 31.76 -26.33
#